data_AF-R8CIH7-F1
#
_entry.id   AF-R8CIH7-F1
#
_cell.length_a   1.000
_cell.length_b   1.000
_cell.length_c   1.000
_cell.angle_alpha   90.00
_cell.angle_beta   90.00
_cell.angle_gamma   90.00
#
_symmetry.space_group_name_H-M   'P 1'
#
loop_
_entity.id
_entity.type
_entity.pdbx_description
1 polymer ?
#
loop_
_entity_poly.entity_id
_entity_poly.type
_entity_poly.pdbx_seq_one_letter_code
_entity_poly.pdbx_strand_id
1 'polypeptide(L)' 'MGGYVIYLSSERDPKDVHNSYGYWGGKTYTVDGLNFPTIGIDLEVDVKIYKSEKRAETMAEKLADRCPYVLSYLVEEVE' A
#
# COMPACT_ATOMS: atom_id res chain seq x y z
N MET A 1 -6.11 -8.68 16.51
CA MET A 1 -5.84 -9.99 15.86
C MET A 1 -4.79 -9.69 14.80
N GLY A 2 -3.52 -9.97 15.11
CA GLY A 2 -2.41 -9.32 14.39
C GLY A 2 -2.29 -9.69 12.91
N GLY A 3 -1.60 -8.86 12.16
CA GLY A 3 -1.35 -9.04 10.74
C GLY A 3 -0.38 -8.01 10.17
N TYR A 4 -0.31 -7.94 8.84
CA TYR A 4 0.63 -7.09 8.12
C TYR A 4 -0.11 -6.17 7.16
N VAL A 5 0.24 -4.90 7.17
CA VAL A 5 -0.31 -3.87 6.27
C VAL A 5 0.79 -3.33 5.35
N ILE A 6 0.39 -2.68 4.26
CA ILE A 6 1.31 -2.09 3.29
C ILE A 6 1.09 -0.58 3.31
N TYR A 7 2.13 0.18 3.61
CA TYR A 7 2.17 1.63 3.40
C TYR A 7 2.79 1.92 2.04
N LEU A 8 2.11 2.73 1.23
CA LEU A 8 2.54 3.09 -0.12
C LEU A 8 2.96 4.57 -0.16
N SER A 9 4.02 4.87 -0.90
CA SER A 9 4.53 6.23 -1.06
C SER A 9 4.77 6.59 -2.53
N SER A 10 4.56 7.87 -2.85
CA SER A 10 4.97 8.45 -4.14
C SER A 10 6.37 9.06 -4.09
N GLU A 11 7.11 8.81 -3.01
CA GLU A 11 8.50 9.24 -2.80
C GLU A 11 9.41 8.02 -2.72
N ARG A 12 10.73 8.25 -2.91
CA ARG A 12 11.72 7.16 -2.87
C ARG A 12 11.87 6.56 -1.48
N ASP A 13 11.71 7.39 -0.45
CA ASP A 13 11.73 6.97 0.93
C ASP A 13 10.28 7.00 1.46
N PRO A 14 9.76 5.88 2.00
CA PRO A 14 8.39 5.83 2.49
C PRO A 14 8.23 6.66 3.77
N LYS A 15 7.05 7.26 3.96
CA LYS A 15 6.69 8.15 5.09
C LYS A 15 7.41 9.51 5.12
N ASP A 16 8.07 9.90 4.03
CA ASP A 16 8.42 11.29 3.84
C ASP A 16 7.12 12.11 3.63
N VAL A 17 7.04 13.24 4.33
CA VAL A 17 5.77 13.78 4.88
C VAL A 17 4.94 14.50 3.82
N HIS A 18 5.45 14.60 2.60
CA HIS A 18 4.93 15.48 1.58
C HIS A 18 4.11 14.76 0.51
N ASN A 19 4.49 13.56 0.07
CA ASN A 19 3.74 12.83 -0.98
C ASN A 19 3.61 11.33 -0.71
N SER A 20 2.80 11.01 0.30
CA SER A 20 2.44 9.64 0.63
C SER A 20 1.08 9.24 0.05
N TYR A 21 0.95 8.01 -0.48
CA TYR A 21 -0.37 7.43 -0.74
C TYR A 21 -1.06 7.07 0.58
N GLY A 22 -0.33 6.43 1.49
CA GLY A 22 -0.86 5.90 2.74
C GLY A 22 -1.09 4.40 2.68
N TYR A 23 -1.94 3.88 3.58
CA TYR A 23 -2.14 2.44 3.73
C TYR A 23 -2.98 1.85 2.61
N TRP A 24 -2.56 0.69 2.11
CA TRP A 24 -3.19 -0.04 1.02
C TRP A 24 -4.61 -0.54 1.38
N GLY A 25 -5.60 -0.14 0.58
CA GLY A 25 -7.01 -0.49 0.78
C GLY A 25 -7.49 -1.79 0.10
N GLY A 26 -6.61 -2.51 -0.59
CA GLY A 26 -6.94 -3.83 -1.15
C GLY A 26 -7.46 -3.86 -2.58
N LYS A 27 -7.67 -2.71 -3.24
CA LYS A 27 -8.16 -2.61 -4.63
C LYS A 27 -7.38 -1.56 -5.42
N THR A 28 -7.37 -1.69 -6.74
CA THR A 28 -6.87 -0.65 -7.64
C THR A 28 -8.00 -0.09 -8.48
N TYR A 29 -7.88 1.15 -8.92
CA TYR A 29 -8.77 1.76 -9.90
C TYR A 29 -7.95 2.36 -11.05
N THR A 30 -8.60 2.60 -12.20
CA THR A 30 -7.92 3.10 -13.40
C THR A 30 -8.44 4.49 -13.75
N VAL A 31 -7.54 5.44 -13.99
CA VAL A 31 -7.84 6.79 -14.50
C VAL A 31 -6.88 7.07 -15.64
N ASP A 32 -7.41 7.47 -16.80
CA ASP A 32 -6.64 7.76 -18.01
C ASP A 32 -5.65 6.65 -18.41
N GLY A 33 -6.06 5.39 -18.21
CA GLY A 33 -5.26 4.20 -18.52
C GLY A 33 -4.17 3.87 -17.49
N LEU A 34 -4.02 4.67 -16.43
CA LEU A 34 -3.07 4.45 -15.35
C LEU A 34 -3.78 3.81 -14.15
N ASN A 35 -3.12 2.85 -13.49
CA ASN A 35 -3.65 2.22 -12.29
C ASN A 35 -3.19 2.97 -11.03
N PHE A 36 -4.12 3.13 -10.11
CA PHE A 36 -3.91 3.78 -8.83
C PHE A 36 -4.38 2.86 -7.70
N PRO A 37 -3.64 2.79 -6.58
CA PRO A 37 -4.09 2.05 -5.43
C PRO A 37 -5.22 2.78 -4.70
N THR A 38 -6.22 2.06 -4.21
CA THR A 38 -7.10 2.60 -3.17
C THR A 38 -6.34 2.68 -1.86
N ILE A 39 -6.55 3.76 -1.12
CA ILE A 39 -5.93 3.98 0.19
C ILE A 39 -7.00 3.85 1.28
N GLY A 40 -6.66 3.17 2.36
CA GLY A 40 -7.52 3.06 3.54
C GLY A 40 -7.28 4.25 4.47
N ILE A 41 -8.37 4.81 5.00
CA ILE A 41 -8.33 5.91 5.96
C ILE A 41 -8.34 5.34 7.39
N ASP A 42 -9.11 4.28 7.61
CA ASP A 42 -9.16 3.52 8.86
C ASP A 42 -8.42 2.18 8.72
N LEU A 43 -7.45 1.94 9.60
CA LEU A 43 -6.63 0.72 9.63
C LEU A 43 -7.46 -0.56 9.88
N GLU A 44 -8.57 -0.47 10.62
CA GLU A 44 -9.36 -1.64 11.00
C GLU A 44 -10.42 -2.02 9.96
N VAL A 45 -10.86 -1.04 9.16
CA VAL A 45 -12.01 -1.19 8.27
C VAL A 45 -11.60 -1.20 6.80
N ASP A 46 -10.78 -0.23 6.40
CA ASP A 46 -10.51 0.05 4.99
C ASP A 46 -9.18 -0.52 4.52
N VAL A 47 -8.26 -0.77 5.45
CA VAL A 47 -6.91 -1.25 5.13
C VAL A 47 -6.88 -2.77 4.97
N LYS A 48 -6.17 -3.20 3.94
CA LYS A 48 -6.01 -4.63 3.65
C LYS A 48 -4.96 -5.24 4.57
N ILE A 49 -5.42 -6.04 5.53
CA ILE A 49 -4.56 -6.80 6.44
C ILE A 49 -4.23 -8.18 5.84
N TYR A 50 -2.95 -8.52 5.82
CA TYR A 50 -2.41 -9.82 5.41
C TYR A 50 -2.04 -10.67 6.62
N LYS A 51 -2.26 -11.98 6.52
CA LYS A 51 -1.91 -12.93 7.59
C LYS A 51 -0.40 -13.26 7.67
N SER A 52 0.40 -12.78 6.72
CA SER A 52 1.83 -13.09 6.65
C SER A 52 2.56 -11.96 5.93
N GLU A 53 3.72 -11.58 6.44
CA GLU A 53 4.63 -10.58 5.88
C GLU A 53 4.90 -10.83 4.40
N LYS A 54 5.34 -12.05 4.04
CA LYS A 54 5.64 -12.44 2.65
C LYS A 54 4.51 -12.17 1.66
N ARG A 55 3.24 -12.32 2.08
CA ARG A 55 2.08 -12.02 1.22
C ARG A 55 1.89 -10.52 1.04
N ALA A 56 2.15 -9.72 2.08
CA ALA A 56 2.13 -8.28 2.00
C ALA A 56 3.26 -7.79 1.09
N GLU A 57 4.49 -8.27 1.27
CA GLU A 57 5.64 -7.95 0.41
C GLU A 57 5.38 -8.27 -1.07
N THR A 58 4.94 -9.51 -1.36
CA THR A 58 4.63 -9.93 -2.73
C THR A 58 3.55 -9.04 -3.37
N MET A 59 2.62 -8.50 -2.58
CA MET A 59 1.62 -7.57 -3.10
C MET A 59 2.19 -6.17 -3.28
N ALA A 60 3.03 -5.70 -2.35
CA ALA A 60 3.68 -4.40 -2.44
C ALA A 60 4.54 -4.30 -3.70
N GLU A 61 5.33 -5.34 -4.00
CA GLU A 61 6.10 -5.46 -5.26
C GLU A 61 5.19 -5.35 -6.48
N LYS A 62 4.08 -6.11 -6.51
CA LYS A 62 3.10 -6.04 -7.60
C LYS A 62 2.46 -4.65 -7.75
N LEU A 63 2.25 -3.94 -6.65
CA LEU A 63 1.69 -2.60 -6.67
C LEU A 63 2.70 -1.60 -7.22
N ALA A 64 3.98 -1.70 -6.83
CA ALA A 64 5.06 -0.91 -7.39
C ALA A 64 5.21 -1.13 -8.91
N ASP A 65 5.08 -2.37 -9.39
CA ASP A 65 5.14 -2.68 -10.83
C ASP A 65 3.94 -2.15 -11.63
N ARG A 66 2.74 -2.14 -11.03
CA ARG A 66 1.47 -1.86 -11.72
C ARG A 66 0.99 -0.42 -11.59
N CYS A 67 1.37 0.26 -10.51
CA CYS A 67 0.92 1.59 -10.17
C CYS A 67 2.10 2.55 -10.37
N PRO A 68 2.13 3.34 -11.46
CA PRO A 68 3.33 4.07 -11.90
C PRO A 68 3.86 5.12 -10.91
N TYR A 69 3.04 5.56 -9.97
CA TYR A 69 3.41 6.56 -8.96
C TYR A 69 3.65 5.95 -7.57
N VAL A 70 3.62 4.63 -7.43
CA VAL A 70 4.08 3.94 -6.22
C VAL A 70 5.58 3.74 -6.36
N LEU A 71 6.37 4.60 -5.72
CA LEU A 71 7.83 4.60 -5.86
C LEU A 71 8.54 3.82 -4.75
N SER A 72 7.90 3.71 -3.59
CA SER A 72 8.39 2.91 -2.47
C SER A 72 7.23 2.41 -1.60
N TYR A 73 7.52 1.43 -0.76
CA TYR A 73 6.56 0.86 0.17
C TYR A 73 7.23 0.42 1.47
N LEU A 74 6.43 0.28 2.52
CA LEU A 74 6.83 -0.32 3.79
C LEU A 74 5.77 -1.36 4.20
N VAL A 75 6.21 -2.53 4.63
CA VAL A 75 5.35 -3.53 5.26
C VAL A 75 5.48 -3.38 6.78
N GLU A 76 4.35 -3.27 7.47
CA GLU A 76 4.31 -3.06 8.92
C GLU A 76 3.45 -4.14 9.57
N GLU A 77 3.89 -4.64 10.73
CA GLU A 77 3.09 -5.51 11.59
C GLU A 77 2.13 -4.66 12.45
N VAL A 78 0.89 -5.12 12.59
CA VAL A 78 -0.18 -4.50 13.38
C VAL A 78 -0.82 -5.54 14.29
N GLU A 79 -1.30 -5.14 15.46
CA GLU A 79 -1.88 -6.03 16.49
C GLU A 79 -3.39 -6.29 16.36
#